data_AF-A0A9N9A7V9-F1
#
_entry.id   AF-A0A9N9A7V9-F1
#
_cell.length_a   1.000
_cell.length_b   1.000
_cell.length_c   1.000
_cell.angle_alpha   90.00
_cell.angle_beta   90.00
_cell.angle_gamma   90.00
#
_symmetry.space_group_name_H-M   'P 1'
#
loop_
_entity.id
_entity.type
_entity.pdbx_description
1 polymer ?
#
loop_
_entity_poly.entity_id
_entity_poly.type
_entity_poly.pdbx_seq_one_letter_code
_entity_poly.pdbx_strand_id
1 'polypeptide(L)'
;MAWRKNKKAQNIIIVTSALILQDIIFDFAFVIFNGKDVPKLFIPSLLTLIIPIVMNCTVAFYVILSENSRNDKFNSWFRRYPQIAAAATLFASGDIVILNVLTSQVAGLLAFSATFSERAEAIIFITSILNLIINHIPQFIIRIFYWQNVVEYDVIPLIASWTSALVLLDTLISRLYHGVTQYQKRKRLNSEYSIAISQDTYETNVKFAAII
;
A
#
# COMPACT_ATOMS: atom_id res chain seq x y z
N MET A 1 22.68 13.60 -3.16
CA MET A 1 21.54 13.48 -4.13
C MET A 1 20.35 12.65 -3.59
N ALA A 2 20.03 12.67 -2.28
CA ALA A 2 18.92 11.88 -1.71
C ALA A 2 17.59 12.67 -1.57
N TRP A 3 17.66 13.99 -1.47
CA TRP A 3 16.50 14.83 -1.11
C TRP A 3 15.44 14.97 -2.23
N ARG A 4 15.86 14.98 -3.51
CA ARG A 4 14.93 15.03 -4.66
C ARG A 4 14.18 13.72 -4.90
N LYS A 5 14.75 12.57 -4.53
CA LYS A 5 14.13 11.25 -4.69
C LYS A 5 13.01 11.04 -3.65
N ASN A 6 13.19 11.59 -2.45
CA ASN A 6 12.20 11.54 -1.37
C ASN A 6 10.96 12.38 -1.71
N LYS A 7 11.13 13.63 -2.18
CA LYS A 7 9.98 14.46 -2.60
C LYS A 7 9.09 13.82 -3.67
N LYS A 8 9.67 13.10 -4.65
CA LYS A 8 8.87 12.38 -5.66
C LYS A 8 8.03 11.27 -5.04
N ALA A 9 8.62 10.44 -4.18
CA ALA A 9 7.89 9.38 -3.48
C ALA A 9 6.77 9.94 -2.55
N GLN A 10 7.05 11.07 -1.88
CA GLN A 10 6.08 11.75 -1.01
C GLN A 10 4.90 12.37 -1.77
N ASN A 11 5.12 12.86 -2.99
CA ASN A 11 4.01 13.38 -3.80
C ASN A 11 3.18 12.25 -4.42
N ILE A 12 3.82 11.12 -4.76
CA ILE A 12 3.14 9.97 -5.34
C ILE A 12 2.12 9.39 -4.36
N ILE A 13 2.45 9.25 -3.07
CA ILE A 13 1.52 8.65 -2.11
C ILE A 13 0.26 9.48 -1.89
N ILE A 14 0.33 10.81 -2.05
CA ILE A 14 -0.86 11.68 -1.99
C ILE A 14 -1.79 11.36 -3.17
N VAL A 15 -1.23 11.28 -4.37
CA VAL A 15 -1.98 10.94 -5.60
C VAL A 15 -2.56 9.53 -5.49
N THR A 16 -1.75 8.55 -5.10
CA THR A 16 -2.19 7.16 -4.90
C THR A 16 -3.31 7.08 -3.86
N SER A 17 -3.23 7.82 -2.76
CA SER A 17 -4.31 7.85 -1.76
C SER A 17 -5.61 8.43 -2.31
N ALA A 18 -5.54 9.49 -3.12
CA ALA A 18 -6.72 10.07 -3.77
C ALA A 18 -7.37 9.08 -4.75
N LEU A 19 -6.57 8.37 -5.54
CA LEU A 19 -7.05 7.35 -6.48
C LEU A 19 -7.69 6.16 -5.77
N ILE A 20 -7.12 5.70 -4.66
CA ILE A 20 -7.69 4.63 -3.83
C ILE A 20 -9.06 5.06 -3.27
N LEU A 21 -9.16 6.28 -2.71
CA LEU A 21 -10.43 6.77 -2.17
C LEU A 21 -11.51 6.86 -3.25
N GLN A 22 -11.13 7.25 -4.47
CA GLN A 22 -12.02 7.28 -5.62
C GLN A 22 -12.48 5.87 -6.04
N ASP A 23 -11.59 4.87 -6.05
CA ASP A 23 -11.90 3.48 -6.40
C ASP A 23 -12.98 2.92 -5.47
N ILE A 24 -12.81 3.12 -4.16
CA ILE A 24 -13.78 2.71 -3.13
C ILE A 24 -15.16 3.31 -3.41
N ILE A 25 -15.24 4.60 -3.71
CA ILE A 25 -16.52 5.27 -4.02
C ILE A 25 -17.21 4.61 -5.22
N PHE A 26 -16.44 4.29 -6.27
CA PHE A 26 -17.02 3.63 -7.45
C PHE A 26 -17.43 2.18 -7.20
N ASP A 27 -16.71 1.44 -6.36
CA ASP A 27 -17.10 0.07 -6.00
C ASP A 27 -18.42 0.04 -5.25
N PHE A 28 -18.59 0.93 -4.27
CA PHE A 28 -19.86 1.07 -3.55
C PHE A 28 -20.98 1.50 -4.49
N ALA A 29 -20.73 2.49 -5.36
CA ALA A 29 -21.71 2.96 -6.33
C ALA A 29 -22.13 1.84 -7.29
N PHE A 30 -21.18 1.02 -7.75
CA PHE A 30 -21.48 -0.13 -8.61
C PHE A 30 -22.40 -1.13 -7.93
N VAL A 31 -22.10 -1.52 -6.69
CA VAL A 31 -22.94 -2.49 -5.95
C VAL A 31 -24.33 -1.93 -5.64
N ILE A 32 -24.45 -0.66 -5.29
CA ILE A 32 -25.72 -0.03 -4.91
C ILE A 32 -26.63 0.23 -6.11
N PHE A 33 -26.09 0.87 -7.16
CA PHE A 33 -26.89 1.36 -8.28
C PHE A 33 -27.01 0.35 -9.41
N ASN A 34 -25.91 -0.34 -9.74
CA ASN A 34 -25.82 -1.20 -10.93
C ASN A 34 -25.86 -2.69 -10.59
N GLY A 35 -25.66 -3.04 -9.31
CA GLY A 35 -25.51 -4.43 -8.88
C GLY A 35 -26.76 -5.30 -9.15
N LYS A 36 -27.94 -4.68 -9.25
CA LYS A 36 -29.20 -5.39 -9.50
C LYS A 36 -29.54 -5.55 -10.98
N ASP A 37 -28.89 -4.81 -11.87
CA ASP A 37 -29.19 -4.82 -13.30
C ASP A 37 -28.74 -6.14 -13.95
N VAL A 38 -27.66 -6.73 -13.41
CA VAL A 38 -27.21 -8.07 -13.75
C VAL A 38 -27.17 -8.93 -12.49
N PRO A 39 -28.27 -9.61 -12.12
CA PRO A 39 -28.41 -10.32 -10.84
C PRO A 39 -27.30 -11.35 -10.58
N LYS A 40 -26.76 -11.97 -11.63
CA LYS A 40 -25.66 -12.94 -11.54
C LYS A 40 -24.34 -12.33 -11.07
N LEU A 41 -24.13 -11.02 -11.27
CA LEU A 41 -22.91 -10.31 -10.89
C LEU A 41 -23.01 -9.67 -9.50
N PHE A 42 -24.21 -9.56 -8.92
CA PHE A 42 -24.40 -8.93 -7.62
C PHE A 42 -23.58 -9.59 -6.51
N ILE A 43 -23.72 -10.91 -6.34
CA ILE A 43 -23.04 -11.66 -5.27
C ILE A 43 -21.51 -11.60 -5.44
N PRO A 44 -20.93 -11.89 -6.62
CA PRO A 44 -19.50 -11.71 -6.84
C PRO A 44 -19.00 -10.31 -6.49
N SER A 45 -19.71 -9.26 -6.90
CA SER A 45 -19.34 -7.86 -6.66
C SER A 45 -19.36 -7.50 -5.18
N LEU A 46 -20.34 -8.02 -4.45
CA LEU A 46 -20.45 -7.81 -3.01
C LEU A 46 -19.32 -8.52 -2.26
N LEU A 47 -18.96 -9.74 -2.67
CA LEU A 47 -17.87 -10.49 -2.07
C LEU A 47 -16.51 -9.83 -2.32
N THR A 48 -16.26 -9.38 -3.55
CA THR A 48 -15.02 -8.67 -3.88
C THR A 48 -14.93 -7.32 -3.20
N LEU A 49 -16.04 -6.70 -2.78
CA LEU A 49 -16.03 -5.49 -1.94
C LEU A 49 -15.78 -5.80 -0.46
N ILE A 50 -16.52 -6.74 0.14
CA ILE A 50 -16.50 -6.98 1.59
C ILE A 50 -15.21 -7.67 2.04
N ILE A 51 -14.75 -8.69 1.30
CA ILE A 51 -13.60 -9.51 1.72
C ILE A 51 -12.33 -8.66 1.88
N PRO A 52 -11.94 -7.81 0.91
CA PRO A 52 -10.75 -6.98 1.05
C PRO A 52 -10.90 -5.93 2.14
N ILE A 53 -12.10 -5.35 2.33
CA ILE A 53 -12.34 -4.38 3.40
C ILE A 53 -12.07 -5.00 4.78
N VAL A 54 -12.62 -6.18 5.04
CA VAL A 54 -12.44 -6.88 6.32
C VAL A 54 -10.97 -7.25 6.53
N MET A 55 -10.30 -7.76 5.49
CA MET A 55 -8.88 -8.10 5.54
C MET A 55 -8.01 -6.88 5.82
N ASN A 56 -8.20 -5.80 5.06
CA ASN A 56 -7.45 -4.55 5.19
C ASN A 56 -7.64 -3.91 6.56
N CYS A 57 -8.88 -3.86 7.05
CA CYS A 57 -9.19 -3.38 8.39
C CYS A 57 -8.42 -4.17 9.46
N THR A 58 -8.47 -5.50 9.39
CA THR A 58 -7.77 -6.39 10.34
C THR A 58 -6.26 -6.17 10.32
N VAL A 59 -5.66 -6.11 9.12
CA VAL A 59 -4.22 -5.89 8.97
C VAL A 59 -3.83 -4.48 9.43
N ALA A 60 -4.63 -3.46 9.14
CA ALA A 60 -4.35 -2.09 9.53
C ALA A 60 -4.32 -1.94 11.06
N PHE A 61 -5.31 -2.49 11.75
CA PHE A 61 -5.32 -2.55 13.22
C PHE A 61 -4.11 -3.31 13.75
N TYR A 62 -3.79 -4.47 13.18
CA TYR A 62 -2.63 -5.25 13.60
C TYR A 62 -1.31 -4.46 13.44
N VAL A 63 -1.10 -3.79 12.31
CA VAL A 63 0.09 -2.97 12.06
C VAL A 63 0.19 -1.84 13.08
N ILE A 64 -0.87 -1.06 13.28
CA ILE A 64 -0.85 0.09 14.20
C ILE A 64 -0.62 -0.35 15.66
N LEU A 65 -1.29 -1.42 16.11
CA LEU A 65 -1.14 -1.93 17.47
C LEU A 65 0.25 -2.52 17.71
N SER A 66 0.76 -3.29 16.75
CA SER A 66 2.09 -3.89 16.85
C SER A 66 3.19 -2.83 16.84
N GLU A 67 3.07 -1.79 16.01
CA GLU A 67 4.02 -0.68 15.97
C GLU A 67 3.95 0.17 17.25
N ASN A 68 2.74 0.46 17.74
CA ASN A 68 2.60 1.20 19.00
C ASN A 68 3.18 0.46 20.21
N SER A 69 3.20 -0.88 20.17
CA SER A 69 3.70 -1.71 21.29
C SER A 69 5.20 -2.01 21.21
N ARG A 70 5.79 -2.02 20.01
CA ARG A 70 7.15 -2.56 19.78
C ARG A 70 8.14 -1.53 19.21
N ASN A 71 7.67 -0.36 18.78
CA ASN A 71 8.49 0.67 18.16
C ASN A 71 8.33 1.98 18.94
N ASP A 72 9.33 2.33 19.75
CA ASP A 72 9.30 3.53 20.61
C ASP A 72 9.15 4.83 19.82
N LYS A 73 9.72 4.90 18.62
CA LYS A 73 9.59 6.06 17.73
C LYS A 73 8.16 6.20 17.22
N PHE A 74 7.53 5.09 16.85
CA PHE A 74 6.13 5.11 16.45
C PHE A 74 5.21 5.44 17.63
N ASN A 75 5.44 4.82 18.80
CA ASN A 75 4.65 5.08 20.02
C ASN A 75 4.71 6.55 20.45
N SER A 76 5.90 7.15 20.48
CA SER A 76 6.06 8.57 20.80
C SER A 76 5.34 9.49 19.81
N TRP A 77 5.38 9.18 18.51
CA TRP A 77 4.60 9.88 17.50
C TRP A 77 3.08 9.65 17.67
N PHE A 78 2.65 8.42 17.94
CA PHE A 78 1.24 8.03 18.11
C PHE A 78 0.60 8.75 19.30
N ARG A 79 1.32 8.89 20.42
CA ARG A 79 0.86 9.66 21.59
C ARG A 79 0.61 11.13 21.27
N ARG A 80 1.34 11.69 20.30
CA ARG A 80 1.22 13.10 19.89
C ARG A 80 0.10 13.32 18.87
N TYR A 81 -0.16 12.35 18.00
CA TYR A 81 -1.16 12.46 16.93
C TYR A 81 -2.09 11.23 16.83
N PRO A 82 -2.78 10.83 17.93
CA PRO A 82 -3.58 9.61 17.94
C PRO A 82 -4.78 9.68 16.97
N GLN A 83 -5.35 10.88 16.78
CA GLN A 83 -6.47 11.11 15.86
C GLN A 83 -6.07 10.87 14.39
N ILE A 84 -4.86 11.25 14.01
CA ILE A 84 -4.34 11.05 12.64
C ILE A 84 -4.11 9.56 12.39
N ALA A 85 -3.54 8.85 13.37
CA ALA A 85 -3.38 7.40 13.29
C ALA A 85 -4.73 6.68 13.17
N ALA A 86 -5.73 7.08 13.98
CA ALA A 86 -7.07 6.50 13.91
C ALA A 86 -7.74 6.75 12.55
N ALA A 87 -7.68 7.98 12.03
CA ALA A 87 -8.23 8.31 10.72
C ALA A 87 -7.55 7.50 9.60
N ALA A 88 -6.22 7.44 9.60
CA ALA A 88 -5.48 6.65 8.62
C ALA A 88 -5.81 5.15 8.71
N THR A 89 -6.02 4.61 9.91
CA THR A 89 -6.45 3.21 10.11
C THR A 89 -7.84 2.96 9.52
N LEU A 90 -8.77 3.89 9.75
CA LEU A 90 -10.12 3.82 9.19
C LEU A 90 -10.08 3.83 7.66
N PHE A 91 -9.38 4.79 7.06
CA PHE A 91 -9.24 4.86 5.60
C PHE A 91 -8.47 3.66 5.02
N ALA A 92 -7.48 3.14 5.75
CA ALA A 92 -6.75 1.94 5.37
C ALA A 92 -7.60 0.68 5.33
N SER A 93 -8.82 0.70 5.91
CA SER A 93 -9.79 -0.38 5.72
C SER A 93 -10.22 -0.52 4.26
N GLY A 94 -10.18 0.57 3.49
CA GLY A 94 -10.41 0.52 2.04
C GLY A 94 -9.22 -0.07 1.28
N ASP A 95 -8.03 0.48 1.50
CA ASP A 95 -6.77 -0.13 1.05
C ASP A 95 -5.62 0.16 2.01
N ILE A 96 -4.88 -0.89 2.36
CA ILE A 96 -3.78 -0.86 3.33
C ILE A 96 -2.65 0.11 2.97
N VAL A 97 -2.48 0.45 1.68
CA VAL A 97 -1.46 1.39 1.18
C VAL A 97 -1.65 2.78 1.78
N ILE A 98 -2.87 3.15 2.17
CA ILE A 98 -3.16 4.45 2.82
C ILE A 98 -2.35 4.63 4.11
N LEU A 99 -1.96 3.56 4.81
CA LEU A 99 -1.10 3.70 6.00
C LEU A 99 0.24 4.37 5.69
N ASN A 100 0.76 4.27 4.46
CA ASN A 100 2.00 4.93 4.06
C ASN A 100 1.86 6.46 4.04
N VAL A 101 0.64 7.02 4.08
CA VAL A 101 0.45 8.45 4.30
C VAL A 101 1.05 8.88 5.63
N LEU A 102 0.99 8.04 6.67
CA LEU A 102 1.53 8.35 7.98
C LEU A 102 3.04 8.54 8.00
N THR A 103 3.77 7.97 7.04
CA THR A 103 5.24 8.06 6.96
C THR A 103 5.72 9.04 5.87
N SER A 104 4.79 9.63 5.13
CA SER A 104 5.09 10.38 3.90
C SER A 104 5.49 11.84 4.09
N GLN A 105 5.38 12.38 5.30
CA GLN A 105 5.64 13.78 5.63
C GLN A 105 4.90 14.74 4.70
N VAL A 106 3.61 14.47 4.45
CA VAL A 106 2.74 15.31 3.59
C VAL A 106 2.91 16.78 3.95
N ALA A 107 3.27 17.59 2.95
CA ALA A 107 3.50 19.03 3.09
C ALA A 107 4.51 19.43 4.20
N GLY A 108 5.39 18.52 4.63
CA GLY A 108 6.36 18.74 5.71
C GLY A 108 5.74 18.73 7.12
N LEU A 109 4.49 18.27 7.26
CA LEU A 109 3.81 18.22 8.55
C LEU A 109 4.32 17.05 9.41
N LEU A 110 4.65 17.36 10.67
CA LEU A 110 5.05 16.36 11.69
C LEU A 110 3.94 15.34 11.99
N ALA A 111 2.68 15.70 11.71
CA ALA A 111 1.55 14.77 11.82
C ALA A 111 1.67 13.58 10.86
N PHE A 112 2.45 13.68 9.77
CA PHE A 112 2.65 12.60 8.80
C PHE A 112 4.10 12.10 8.77
N SER A 113 4.83 12.26 9.88
CA SER A 113 6.23 11.83 9.99
C SER A 113 6.41 10.59 10.89
N ALA A 114 5.43 9.70 10.91
CA ALA A 114 5.55 8.42 11.62
C ALA A 114 6.72 7.61 11.05
N THR A 115 7.28 6.72 11.86
CA THR A 115 8.35 5.80 11.44
C THR A 115 7.88 4.38 11.66
N PHE A 116 7.51 3.68 10.58
CA PHE A 116 7.21 2.26 10.63
C PHE A 116 8.49 1.42 10.70
N SER A 117 8.40 0.25 11.34
CA SER A 117 9.43 -0.77 11.25
C SER A 117 9.45 -1.43 9.87
N GLU A 118 10.58 -2.03 9.49
CA GLU A 118 10.69 -2.78 8.22
C GLU A 118 9.68 -3.94 8.14
N ARG A 119 9.30 -4.49 9.30
CA ARG A 119 8.29 -5.54 9.38
C ARG A 119 6.90 -5.01 9.01
N ALA A 120 6.52 -3.85 9.54
CA ALA A 120 5.26 -3.21 9.20
C ALA A 120 5.21 -2.83 7.71
N GLU A 121 6.29 -2.25 7.17
CA GLU A 121 6.39 -1.94 5.73
C GLU A 121 6.24 -3.20 4.86
N ALA A 122 6.87 -4.32 5.25
CA ALA A 122 6.74 -5.59 4.53
C ALA A 122 5.30 -6.14 4.56
N ILE A 123 4.62 -6.06 5.71
CA ILE A 123 3.22 -6.49 5.84
C ILE A 123 2.30 -5.63 4.97
N ILE A 124 2.46 -4.31 5.01
CA ILE A 124 1.69 -3.37 4.17
C ILE A 124 1.92 -3.71 2.70
N PHE A 125 3.17 -3.94 2.29
CA PHE A 125 3.52 -4.27 0.91
C PHE A 125 2.89 -5.61 0.46
N ILE A 126 3.03 -6.69 1.23
CA ILE A 126 2.46 -8.00 0.88
C ILE A 126 0.94 -7.94 0.84
N THR A 127 0.32 -7.26 1.81
CA THR A 127 -1.14 -7.09 1.86
C THR A 127 -1.64 -6.30 0.65
N SER A 128 -0.89 -5.28 0.22
CA SER A 128 -1.21 -4.58 -1.03
C SER A 128 -1.17 -5.55 -2.23
N ILE A 129 -0.15 -6.42 -2.32
CA ILE A 129 -0.07 -7.45 -3.38
C ILE A 129 -1.32 -8.32 -3.37
N LEU A 130 -1.73 -8.79 -2.20
CA LEU A 130 -2.95 -9.58 -2.05
C LEU A 130 -4.19 -8.83 -2.53
N ASN A 131 -4.38 -7.55 -2.17
CA ASN A 131 -5.50 -6.73 -2.64
C ASN A 131 -5.65 -6.68 -4.15
N LEU A 132 -4.54 -6.67 -4.90
CA LEU A 132 -4.63 -6.70 -6.37
C LEU A 132 -5.23 -8.00 -6.89
N ILE A 133 -4.87 -9.12 -6.27
CA ILE A 133 -5.33 -10.44 -6.68
C ILE A 133 -6.78 -10.67 -6.26
N ILE A 134 -7.16 -10.23 -5.05
CA ILE A 134 -8.49 -10.53 -4.48
C ILE A 134 -9.54 -9.45 -4.73
N ASN A 135 -9.12 -8.19 -4.93
CA ASN A 135 -10.00 -7.05 -5.11
C ASN A 135 -9.96 -6.55 -6.56
N HIS A 136 -8.84 -5.93 -6.93
CA HIS A 136 -8.79 -5.11 -8.14
C HIS A 136 -8.95 -5.95 -9.43
N ILE A 137 -8.30 -7.11 -9.52
CA ILE A 137 -8.45 -8.00 -10.69
C ILE A 137 -9.89 -8.54 -10.80
N PRO A 138 -10.48 -9.16 -9.75
CA PRO A 138 -11.87 -9.63 -9.79
C PRO A 138 -12.88 -8.53 -10.10
N GLN A 139 -12.77 -7.35 -9.48
CA GLN A 139 -13.67 -6.22 -9.75
C GLN A 139 -13.56 -5.75 -11.19
N PHE A 140 -12.35 -5.67 -11.75
CA PHE A 140 -12.15 -5.31 -13.15
C PHE A 140 -12.83 -6.31 -14.09
N ILE A 141 -12.66 -7.61 -13.83
CA ILE A 141 -13.33 -8.68 -14.59
C ILE A 141 -14.86 -8.55 -14.50
N ILE A 142 -15.40 -8.31 -13.30
CA ILE A 142 -16.84 -8.11 -13.08
C ILE A 142 -17.36 -6.93 -13.89
N ARG A 143 -16.63 -5.80 -13.90
CA ARG A 143 -17.02 -4.62 -14.68
C ARG A 143 -17.03 -4.91 -16.18
N ILE A 144 -16.07 -5.67 -16.71
CA ILE A 144 -16.09 -6.11 -18.12
C ILE A 144 -17.34 -6.94 -18.42
N PHE A 145 -17.68 -7.91 -17.56
CA PHE A 145 -18.88 -8.72 -17.76
C PHE A 145 -20.16 -7.91 -17.67
N TYR A 146 -20.23 -6.96 -16.74
CA TYR A 146 -21.37 -6.05 -16.63
C TYR A 146 -21.58 -5.29 -17.94
N TRP A 147 -20.51 -4.71 -18.48
CA TRP A 147 -20.50 -4.00 -19.75
C TRP A 147 -21.02 -4.81 -20.94
N GLN A 148 -20.74 -6.11 -20.95
CA GLN A 148 -21.20 -7.01 -22.02
C GLN A 148 -22.67 -7.40 -21.91
N ASN A 149 -23.29 -7.26 -20.72
CA ASN A 149 -24.62 -7.78 -20.43
C ASN A 149 -25.70 -6.71 -20.29
N VAL A 150 -25.34 -5.41 -20.32
CA VAL A 150 -26.30 -4.31 -20.29
C VAL A 150 -26.56 -3.78 -21.70
N VAL A 151 -27.83 -3.65 -22.07
CA VAL A 151 -28.29 -3.30 -23.43
C VAL A 151 -28.43 -1.78 -23.63
N GLU A 152 -28.64 -1.02 -22.56
CA GLU A 152 -28.63 0.44 -22.56
C GLU A 152 -27.33 0.97 -21.94
N TYR A 153 -26.50 1.62 -22.75
CA TYR A 153 -25.23 2.18 -22.29
C TYR A 153 -25.47 3.44 -21.44
N ASP A 154 -25.57 3.26 -20.13
CA ASP A 154 -25.60 4.38 -19.22
C ASP A 154 -24.19 4.99 -19.06
N VAL A 155 -24.11 6.31 -18.84
CA VAL A 155 -22.83 7.05 -18.79
C VAL A 155 -21.99 6.64 -17.57
N ILE A 156 -22.67 6.19 -16.51
CA ILE A 156 -22.08 5.81 -15.21
C ILE A 156 -21.15 4.59 -15.34
N PRO A 157 -21.58 3.44 -15.91
CA PRO A 157 -20.68 2.33 -16.19
C PRO A 157 -19.45 2.72 -17.03
N LEU A 158 -19.55 3.74 -17.88
CA LEU A 158 -18.54 4.06 -18.91
C LEU A 158 -17.38 4.75 -18.22
N ILE A 159 -17.70 5.80 -17.46
CA ILE A 159 -16.76 6.53 -16.63
C ILE A 159 -16.11 5.59 -15.61
N ALA A 160 -16.89 4.72 -14.96
CA ALA A 160 -16.41 3.76 -13.97
C ALA A 160 -15.36 2.78 -14.54
N SER A 161 -15.48 2.38 -15.80
CA SER A 161 -14.52 1.50 -16.47
C SER A 161 -13.19 2.20 -16.78
N TRP A 162 -13.23 3.45 -17.26
CA TRP A 162 -12.02 4.25 -17.48
C TRP A 162 -11.31 4.56 -16.16
N THR A 163 -12.06 4.80 -15.09
CA THR A 163 -11.46 5.06 -13.77
C THR A 163 -10.81 3.81 -13.19
N SER A 164 -11.43 2.64 -13.28
CA SER A 164 -10.78 1.40 -12.85
C SER A 164 -9.54 1.08 -13.66
N ALA A 165 -9.54 1.33 -14.97
CA ALA A 165 -8.34 1.15 -15.80
C ALA A 165 -7.20 2.08 -15.35
N LEU A 166 -7.51 3.34 -15.02
CA LEU A 166 -6.52 4.29 -14.49
C LEU A 166 -6.02 3.90 -13.09
N VAL A 167 -6.90 3.44 -12.19
CA VAL A 167 -6.53 2.97 -10.86
C VAL A 167 -5.62 1.75 -10.94
N LEU A 168 -5.92 0.78 -11.80
CA LEU A 168 -5.07 -0.40 -12.04
C LEU A 168 -3.69 -0.01 -12.55
N LEU A 169 -3.63 0.94 -13.49
CA LEU A 169 -2.36 1.43 -14.01
C LEU A 169 -1.54 2.14 -12.93
N ASP A 170 -2.17 2.97 -12.10
CA ASP A 170 -1.49 3.63 -10.97
C ASP A 170 -0.96 2.61 -9.96
N THR A 171 -1.78 1.63 -9.57
CA THR A 171 -1.37 0.58 -8.62
C THR A 171 -0.22 -0.24 -9.18
N LEU A 172 -0.25 -0.61 -10.46
CA LEU A 172 0.81 -1.37 -11.11
C LEU A 172 2.12 -0.58 -11.14
N ILE A 173 2.07 0.70 -11.54
CA ILE A 173 3.24 1.59 -11.59
C ILE A 173 3.82 1.81 -10.19
N SER A 174 2.98 2.11 -9.20
CA SER A 174 3.42 2.29 -7.81
C SER A 174 4.08 1.03 -7.27
N ARG A 175 3.53 -0.16 -7.53
CA ARG A 175 4.10 -1.44 -7.07
C ARG A 175 5.41 -1.77 -7.75
N LEU A 176 5.51 -1.54 -9.05
CA LEU A 176 6.78 -1.69 -9.78
C LEU A 176 7.84 -0.74 -9.22
N TYR A 177 7.48 0.52 -8.96
CA TYR A 177 8.38 1.50 -8.38
C TYR A 177 8.86 1.10 -6.97
N HIS A 178 7.94 0.69 -6.10
CA HIS A 178 8.25 0.22 -4.75
C HIS A 178 9.07 -1.08 -4.75
N GLY A 179 8.75 -2.02 -5.64
CA GLY A 179 9.48 -3.27 -5.80
C GLY A 179 10.93 -3.04 -6.26
N VAL A 180 11.13 -2.20 -7.28
CA VAL A 180 12.47 -1.86 -7.78
C VAL A 180 13.28 -1.13 -6.71
N THR A 181 12.68 -0.19 -5.98
CA THR A 181 13.38 0.54 -4.91
C THR A 181 13.75 -0.36 -3.72
N GLN A 182 12.86 -1.28 -3.31
CA GLN A 182 13.17 -2.28 -2.28
C GLN A 182 14.26 -3.25 -2.73
N TYR A 183 14.21 -3.73 -3.99
CA TYR A 183 15.25 -4.60 -4.55
C TYR A 183 16.62 -3.90 -4.56
N GLN A 184 16.68 -2.64 -4.98
CA GLN A 184 17.90 -1.84 -4.95
C GLN A 184 18.44 -1.62 -3.52
N LYS A 185 17.55 -1.37 -2.55
CA LYS A 185 17.93 -1.22 -1.13
C LYS A 185 18.53 -2.52 -0.58
N ARG A 186 17.88 -3.67 -0.83
CA ARG A 186 18.38 -5.00 -0.42
C ARG A 186 19.72 -5.34 -1.07
N LYS A 187 19.90 -5.05 -2.36
CA LYS A 187 21.18 -5.28 -3.07
C LYS A 187 22.33 -4.48 -2.45
N ARG A 188 22.09 -3.22 -2.06
CA ARG A 188 23.10 -2.39 -1.38
C ARG A 188 23.46 -2.90 0.01
N LEU A 189 22.46 -3.27 0.81
CA LEU A 189 22.69 -3.82 2.16
C LEU A 189 23.51 -5.11 2.10
N ASN A 190 23.20 -6.00 1.14
CA ASN A 190 23.97 -7.22 0.94
C ASN A 190 25.42 -6.94 0.49
N SER A 191 25.65 -5.90 -0.33
CA SER A 191 27.01 -5.53 -0.71
C SER A 191 27.80 -4.93 0.46
N GLU A 192 27.18 -4.04 1.24
CA GLU A 192 27.82 -3.44 2.42
C GLU A 192 28.15 -4.49 3.48
N TYR A 193 27.24 -5.43 3.73
CA TYR A 193 27.47 -6.56 4.64
C TYR A 193 28.62 -7.47 4.17
N SER A 194 28.68 -7.77 2.87
CA SER A 194 29.78 -8.58 2.32
C SER A 194 31.15 -7.92 2.40
N ILE A 195 31.20 -6.57 2.33
CA ILE A 195 32.43 -5.79 2.48
C ILE A 195 32.86 -5.73 3.97
N ALA A 196 31.90 -5.59 4.89
CA ALA A 196 32.18 -5.58 6.31
C ALA A 196 32.80 -6.92 6.78
N ILE A 197 32.24 -8.05 6.33
CA ILE A 197 32.78 -9.39 6.66
C ILE A 197 34.19 -9.59 6.11
N SER A 198 34.47 -9.13 4.88
CA SER A 198 35.79 -9.30 4.28
C SER A 198 36.86 -8.45 4.98
N GLN A 199 36.51 -7.25 5.45
CA GLN A 199 37.41 -6.41 6.25
C GLN A 199 37.70 -7.02 7.63
N ASP A 200 36.67 -7.53 8.31
CA ASP A 200 36.82 -8.14 9.65
C ASP A 200 37.66 -9.43 9.59
N THR A 201 37.47 -10.21 8.52
CA THR A 201 38.29 -11.41 8.23
C THR A 201 39.75 -11.03 7.95
N TYR A 202 39.99 -9.96 7.20
CA TYR A 202 41.34 -9.47 6.93
C TYR A 202 42.04 -8.97 8.19
N GLU A 203 41.39 -8.16 9.02
CA GLU A 203 41.96 -7.68 10.29
C GLU A 203 42.28 -8.82 11.26
N THR A 204 41.41 -9.83 11.32
CA THR A 204 41.63 -11.02 12.15
C THR A 204 42.87 -11.78 11.69
N ASN A 205 43.01 -12.01 10.38
CA ASN A 205 44.17 -12.70 9.82
C ASN A 205 45.48 -11.94 10.03
N VAL A 206 45.46 -10.61 9.92
CA VAL A 206 46.64 -9.76 10.18
C VAL A 206 47.04 -9.80 11.66
N LYS A 207 46.08 -9.78 12.59
CA LYS A 207 46.35 -9.92 14.04
C LYS A 207 46.94 -11.29 14.39
N PHE A 208 46.45 -12.36 13.78
CA PHE A 208 47.02 -13.70 13.95
C PHE A 208 48.45 -13.80 13.42
N ALA A 209 48.73 -13.20 12.25
CA ALA A 209 50.07 -13.18 11.67
C ALA A 209 51.09 -12.35 12.47
N ALA A 210 50.64 -11.37 13.26
CA ALA A 210 51.51 -10.55 14.10
C ALA A 210 51.92 -11.21 15.44
N ILE A 211 51.34 -12.36 15.78
CA ILE A 211 51.58 -13.09 17.04
C ILE A 211 52.49 -14.32 16.79
N ILE A 212 52.81 -14.64 15.54
CA ILE A 212 53.74 -15.70 15.11
C ILE A 212 55.08 -15.05 14.74
#